data_AF-A0A4V2RYB7-F1
#
_entry.id   AF-A0A4V2RYB7-F1
#
_cell.length_a   1.000
_cell.length_b   1.000
_cell.length_c   1.000
_cell.angle_alpha   90.00
_cell.angle_beta   90.00
_cell.angle_gamma   90.00
#
_symmetry.space_group_name_H-M   'P 1'
#
loop_
_entity.id
_entity.type
_entity.pdbx_description
1 polymer ?
#
loop_
_entity_poly.entity_id
_entity_poly.type
_entity_poly.pdbx_seq_one_letter_code
_entity_poly.pdbx_strand_id
1 'polypeptide(L)'
;MARDLNKGPVPLDITGTADLQEQIDSIGVLLERGPVPDGGLSWDADTRTVVVRLVGPVDGTSADVEQLRTSVLAKAEGFTVEFRSVTYSRAELERLASHLFSTMHQWAPGLTHAGGGWFCDLNRVEVQYPSNTGQAEAWAAAIQALDDDRIVAEPYLYTPRPRRRGRPN
;
A
#
# COMPACT_ATOMS: atom_id res chain seq x y z
N MET A 1 35.32 36.83 1.73
CA MET A 1 34.24 36.21 0.94
C MET A 1 34.86 35.13 0.06
N ALA A 2 34.59 33.86 0.36
CA ALA A 2 34.99 32.73 -0.47
C ALA A 2 33.75 31.91 -0.83
N ARG A 3 33.53 31.76 -2.14
CA ARG A 3 32.74 30.71 -2.81
C ARG A 3 33.54 29.40 -2.70
N ASP A 4 33.04 28.17 -2.68
CA ASP A 4 31.72 27.50 -2.73
C ASP A 4 32.03 25.99 -2.57
N LEU A 5 31.01 25.12 -2.62
CA LEU A 5 31.06 23.67 -2.91
C LEU A 5 31.21 22.70 -1.73
N ASN A 6 30.18 22.64 -0.89
CA ASN A 6 29.78 21.37 -0.28
C ASN A 6 28.39 20.96 -0.79
N LYS A 7 28.27 20.73 -2.09
CA LYS A 7 27.13 20.01 -2.66
C LYS A 7 27.63 18.61 -2.96
N GLY A 8 27.32 17.67 -2.06
CA GLY A 8 27.44 16.25 -2.36
C GLY A 8 26.72 15.91 -3.67
N PRO A 9 27.03 14.76 -4.29
CA PRO A 9 26.43 14.37 -5.57
C PRO A 9 24.91 14.46 -5.48
N VAL A 10 24.32 15.37 -6.26
CA VAL A 10 22.87 15.45 -6.43
C VAL A 10 22.48 14.19 -7.22
N PRO A 11 21.59 13.33 -6.71
CA PRO A 11 21.12 12.18 -7.47
C PRO A 11 20.58 12.67 -8.82
N LEU A 12 21.15 12.15 -9.91
CA LEU A 12 20.65 12.46 -11.25
C LEU A 12 19.27 11.82 -11.37
N ASP A 13 18.23 12.62 -11.55
CA ASP A 13 16.88 12.13 -11.84
C ASP A 13 16.84 11.60 -13.28
N ILE A 14 17.18 10.32 -13.44
CA ILE A 14 17.22 9.63 -14.75
C ILE A 14 15.80 9.40 -15.29
N THR A 15 14.77 9.45 -14.44
CA THR A 15 13.37 9.19 -14.82
C THR A 15 12.57 10.46 -15.09
N GLY A 16 13.03 11.63 -14.62
CA GLY A 16 12.28 12.89 -14.70
C GLY A 16 11.04 12.90 -13.82
N THR A 17 11.03 12.09 -12.75
CA THR A 17 9.86 11.86 -11.88
C THR A 17 10.10 12.29 -10.44
N ALA A 18 11.26 12.87 -10.11
CA ALA A 18 11.55 13.30 -8.74
C ALA A 18 10.56 14.37 -8.27
N ASP A 19 10.28 15.37 -9.12
CA ASP A 19 9.31 16.43 -8.81
C ASP A 19 7.88 15.88 -8.62
N LEU A 20 7.51 14.86 -9.41
CA LEU A 20 6.23 14.17 -9.27
C LEU A 20 6.15 13.41 -7.94
N GLN A 21 7.21 12.68 -7.59
CA GLN A 21 7.27 11.96 -6.33
C GLN A 21 7.22 12.91 -5.13
N GLU A 22 7.94 14.03 -5.17
CA GLU A 22 7.92 15.05 -4.11
C GLU A 22 6.51 15.66 -3.95
N GLN A 23 5.82 15.93 -5.06
CA GLN A 23 4.43 16.39 -5.01
C GLN A 23 3.52 15.35 -4.35
N ILE A 24 3.61 14.09 -4.76
CA ILE A 24 2.84 12.97 -4.19
C ILE A 24 3.14 12.78 -2.70
N ASP A 25 4.41 12.81 -2.30
CA ASP A 25 4.83 12.70 -0.91
C ASP A 25 4.26 13.85 -0.07
N SER A 26 4.25 15.06 -0.63
CA SER A 26 3.67 16.22 0.04
C SER A 26 2.15 16.13 0.20
N ILE A 27 1.45 15.46 -0.72
CA ILE A 27 0.04 15.10 -0.56
C ILE A 27 -0.09 14.09 0.58
N GLY A 28 0.75 13.05 0.60
CA GLY A 28 0.78 12.05 1.68
C GLY A 28 0.91 12.66 3.07
N VAL A 29 1.80 13.65 3.24
CA VAL A 29 1.96 14.38 4.52
C VAL A 29 0.71 15.18 4.91
N LEU A 30 -0.02 15.74 3.94
CA LEU A 30 -1.30 16.41 4.23
C LEU A 30 -2.36 15.42 4.70
N LEU A 31 -2.43 14.23 4.10
CA LEU A 31 -3.39 13.20 4.47
C LEU A 31 -3.11 12.68 5.88
N GLU A 32 -1.85 12.39 6.20
CA GLU A 32 -1.45 11.86 7.51
C GLU A 32 -1.76 12.81 8.67
N ARG A 33 -1.65 14.12 8.43
CA ARG A 33 -1.88 15.17 9.45
C ARG A 33 -3.28 15.78 9.37
N GLY A 34 -4.07 15.37 8.39
CA GLY A 34 -5.38 15.94 8.10
C GLY A 34 -6.41 15.59 9.15
N PRO A 35 -7.53 16.34 9.21
CA PRO A 35 -8.65 16.04 10.10
C PRO A 35 -9.44 14.79 9.66
N VAL A 36 -9.26 14.36 8.41
CA VAL A 36 -9.94 13.19 7.83
C VAL A 36 -8.99 12.00 7.83
N PRO A 37 -9.40 10.81 8.33
CA PRO A 37 -8.51 9.66 8.34
C PRO A 37 -8.07 9.24 6.94
N ASP A 38 -6.76 9.07 6.76
CA ASP A 38 -6.13 8.60 5.53
C ASP A 38 -6.53 7.16 5.23
N GLY A 39 -7.09 6.91 4.05
CA GLY A 39 -7.42 5.59 3.51
C GLY A 39 -6.38 5.03 2.54
N GLY A 40 -5.37 5.83 2.18
CA GLY A 40 -4.30 5.48 1.25
C GLY A 40 -4.21 6.38 0.03
N LEU A 41 -3.06 6.30 -0.62
CA LEU A 41 -2.75 7.02 -1.85
C LEU A 41 -2.13 6.04 -2.86
N SER A 42 -2.54 6.12 -4.12
CA SER A 42 -1.88 5.43 -5.23
C SER A 42 -1.72 6.30 -6.46
N TRP A 43 -0.75 5.95 -7.30
CA TRP A 43 -0.48 6.59 -8.58
C TRP A 43 -0.88 5.65 -9.72
N ASP A 44 -1.77 6.12 -10.59
CA ASP A 44 -2.08 5.51 -11.87
C ASP A 44 -1.26 6.21 -12.97
N ALA A 45 -0.25 5.50 -13.48
CA ALA A 45 0.65 6.02 -14.51
C ALA A 45 -0.01 6.16 -15.88
N ASP A 46 -0.99 5.31 -16.20
CA ASP A 46 -1.65 5.29 -17.50
C ASP A 46 -2.55 6.50 -17.68
N THR A 47 -3.30 6.85 -16.62
CA THR A 47 -4.19 8.02 -16.62
C THR A 47 -3.54 9.27 -16.05
N ARG A 48 -2.31 9.17 -15.53
CA ARG A 48 -1.62 10.22 -14.76
C ARG A 48 -2.51 10.78 -13.65
N THR A 49 -3.05 9.88 -12.83
CA THR A 49 -3.99 10.20 -11.76
C THR A 49 -3.44 9.78 -10.40
N VAL A 50 -3.49 10.68 -9.43
CA VAL A 50 -3.31 10.35 -8.02
C VAL A 50 -4.69 10.03 -7.43
N VAL A 51 -4.87 8.80 -6.95
CA VAL A 51 -6.10 8.38 -6.28
C VAL A 51 -5.91 8.53 -4.77
N VAL A 52 -6.62 9.49 -4.19
CA VAL A 52 -6.64 9.78 -2.75
C VAL A 52 -7.87 9.12 -2.14
N ARG A 53 -7.66 8.24 -1.15
CA ARG A 53 -8.72 7.55 -0.44
C ARG A 53 -8.90 8.16 0.94
N LEU A 54 -10.12 8.54 1.27
CA LEU A 54 -10.47 9.13 2.57
C LEU A 54 -11.54 8.27 3.25
N VAL A 55 -11.44 8.13 4.57
CA VAL A 55 -12.46 7.40 5.33
C VAL A 55 -13.75 8.22 5.39
N GLY A 56 -14.85 7.60 4.93
CA GLY A 56 -16.17 8.22 4.91
C GLY A 56 -16.47 9.02 3.62
N PRO A 57 -17.65 9.68 3.55
CA PRO A 57 -18.11 10.35 2.33
C PRO A 57 -17.18 11.45 1.83
N VAL A 58 -16.98 11.50 0.51
CA VAL A 58 -16.23 12.56 -0.20
C VAL A 58 -17.12 13.39 -1.12
N ASP A 59 -18.41 13.46 -0.78
CA ASP A 59 -19.50 14.07 -1.58
C ASP A 59 -19.71 15.57 -1.32
N GLY A 60 -18.83 16.20 -0.54
CA GLY A 60 -18.92 17.62 -0.20
C GLY A 60 -19.77 17.97 1.00
N THR A 61 -20.25 16.97 1.75
CA THR A 61 -21.05 17.19 2.97
C THR A 61 -20.22 17.57 4.20
N SER A 62 -18.92 17.22 4.22
CA SER A 62 -18.00 17.51 5.33
C SER A 62 -17.06 18.68 5.01
N ALA A 63 -17.06 19.70 5.86
CA ALA A 63 -16.16 20.86 5.74
C ALA A 63 -14.67 20.46 5.83
N ASP A 64 -14.35 19.49 6.69
CA ASP A 64 -13.00 18.96 6.86
C ASP A 64 -12.51 18.24 5.59
N VAL A 65 -13.40 17.48 4.94
CA VAL A 65 -13.11 16.81 3.66
C VAL A 65 -12.89 17.85 2.56
N GLU A 66 -13.73 18.88 2.46
CA GLU A 66 -13.57 19.92 1.43
C GLU A 66 -12.31 20.76 1.62
N GLN A 67 -11.96 21.08 2.88
CA GLN A 67 -10.71 21.76 3.18
C GLN A 67 -9.49 20.90 2.79
N LEU A 68 -9.52 19.60 3.08
CA LEU A 68 -8.47 18.68 2.69
C LEU A 68 -8.37 18.56 1.16
N ARG A 69 -9.50 18.36 0.47
CA ARG A 69 -9.56 18.29 -1.00
C ARG A 69 -8.97 19.52 -1.65
N THR A 70 -9.33 20.70 -1.16
CA THR A 70 -8.78 21.98 -1.65
C THR A 70 -7.26 22.04 -1.47
N SER A 71 -6.76 21.60 -0.31
CA SER A 71 -5.32 21.60 -0.01
C SER A 71 -4.54 20.61 -0.87
N VAL A 72 -5.13 19.44 -1.17
CA VAL A 72 -4.56 18.43 -2.08
C VAL A 72 -4.54 18.95 -3.51
N LEU A 73 -5.64 19.50 -4.00
CA LEU A 73 -5.73 20.03 -5.37
C LEU A 73 -4.77 21.21 -5.59
N ALA A 74 -4.50 22.03 -4.58
CA ALA A 74 -3.50 23.09 -4.65
C ALA A 74 -2.05 22.60 -4.85
N LYS A 75 -1.79 21.30 -4.62
CA LYS A 75 -0.49 20.65 -4.83
C LYS A 75 -0.42 19.81 -6.11
N ALA A 76 -1.53 19.68 -6.83
CA ALA A 76 -1.62 18.85 -8.01
C ALA A 76 -1.26 19.65 -9.27
N GLU A 77 0.02 19.62 -9.66
CA GLU A 77 0.48 20.23 -10.91
C GLU A 77 0.89 19.13 -11.91
N GLY A 78 0.25 19.13 -13.10
CA GLY A 78 0.61 18.21 -14.17
C GLY A 78 0.09 16.77 -14.02
N PHE A 79 -0.86 16.54 -13.10
CA PHE A 79 -1.62 15.28 -12.96
C PHE A 79 -3.04 15.54 -12.44
N THR A 80 -3.92 14.55 -12.61
CA THR A 80 -5.29 14.58 -12.09
C THR A 80 -5.35 14.02 -10.67
N VAL A 81 -6.28 14.50 -9.84
CA VAL A 81 -6.56 13.90 -8.53
C VAL A 81 -7.97 13.35 -8.51
N GLU A 82 -8.11 12.09 -8.13
CA GLU A 82 -9.38 11.43 -7.87
C GLU A 82 -9.54 11.22 -6.35
N PHE A 83 -10.70 11.56 -5.80
CA PHE A 83 -11.04 11.28 -4.40
C PHE A 83 -12.00 10.11 -4.31
N ARG A 84 -11.68 9.12 -3.47
CA ARG A 84 -12.52 7.95 -3.21
C ARG A 84 -12.87 7.86 -1.74
N SER A 85 -14.14 7.54 -1.46
CA SER A 85 -14.59 7.15 -0.14
C SER A 85 -14.20 5.70 0.13
N VAL A 86 -13.66 5.44 1.32
CA VAL A 86 -13.33 4.10 1.79
C VAL A 86 -13.79 3.89 3.23
N THR A 87 -13.80 2.63 3.67
CA THR A 87 -14.33 2.24 4.99
C THR A 87 -13.24 2.28 6.07
N TYR A 88 -12.04 1.80 5.77
CA TYR A 88 -10.98 1.67 6.78
C TYR A 88 -9.84 2.64 6.52
N SER A 89 -9.20 3.09 7.60
CA SER A 89 -7.99 3.89 7.49
C SER A 89 -6.77 3.02 7.14
N ARG A 90 -5.80 3.61 6.45
CA ARG A 90 -4.48 3.03 6.20
C ARG A 90 -3.82 2.57 7.50
N ALA A 91 -3.80 3.43 8.53
CA ALA A 91 -3.17 3.11 9.81
C ALA A 91 -3.84 1.94 10.54
N GLU A 92 -5.15 1.73 10.35
CA GLU A 92 -5.84 0.54 10.85
C GLU A 92 -5.40 -0.72 10.09
N LEU A 93 -5.40 -0.67 8.76
CA LEU A 93 -5.06 -1.83 7.92
C LEU A 93 -3.57 -2.20 8.02
N GLU A 94 -2.66 -1.22 8.13
CA GLU A 94 -1.23 -1.47 8.37
C GLU A 94 -0.99 -2.15 9.73
N ARG A 95 -1.72 -1.73 10.78
CA ARG A 95 -1.66 -2.39 12.10
C ARG A 95 -2.20 -3.82 12.03
N LEU A 96 -3.31 -4.05 11.34
CA LEU A 96 -3.88 -5.38 11.14
C LEU A 96 -2.89 -6.28 10.39
N ALA A 97 -2.35 -5.81 9.26
CA ALA A 97 -1.34 -6.53 8.49
C ALA A 97 -0.11 -6.86 9.34
N SER A 98 0.44 -5.87 10.06
CA SER A 98 1.60 -6.06 10.94
C SER A 98 1.33 -7.15 11.98
N HIS A 99 0.14 -7.14 12.60
CA HIS A 99 -0.25 -8.18 13.55
C HIS A 99 -0.29 -9.57 12.89
N LEU A 100 -1.07 -9.74 11.82
CA LEU A 100 -1.24 -11.02 11.11
C LEU A 100 0.08 -11.64 10.68
N PHE A 101 0.96 -10.87 10.05
CA PHE A 101 2.21 -11.39 9.52
C PHE A 101 3.28 -11.60 10.60
N SER A 102 3.23 -10.84 11.71
CA SER A 102 4.12 -11.09 12.86
C SER A 102 3.80 -12.40 13.59
N THR A 103 2.53 -12.83 13.57
CA THR A 103 2.06 -14.05 14.26
C THR A 103 1.88 -15.25 13.33
N MET A 104 2.18 -15.12 12.03
CA MET A 104 1.93 -16.16 11.02
C MET A 104 2.49 -17.55 11.39
N HIS A 105 3.69 -17.57 11.97
CA HIS A 105 4.36 -18.80 12.40
C HIS A 105 3.60 -19.60 13.47
N GLN A 106 2.73 -18.94 14.23
CA GLN A 106 1.94 -19.57 15.30
C GLN A 106 0.75 -20.35 14.75
N TRP A 107 0.20 -19.92 13.60
CA TRP A 107 -1.05 -20.46 13.06
C TRP A 107 -0.79 -21.42 11.90
N ALA A 108 0.33 -21.24 11.18
CA ALA A 108 0.77 -22.16 10.13
C ALA A 108 2.29 -22.43 10.22
N PRO A 109 2.73 -23.25 11.20
CA PRO A 109 4.14 -23.60 11.36
C PRO A 109 4.71 -24.23 10.09
N GLY A 110 5.81 -23.65 9.60
CA GLY A 110 6.52 -24.15 8.42
C GLY A 110 5.96 -23.67 7.07
N LEU A 111 4.87 -22.89 7.05
CA LEU A 111 4.36 -22.28 5.83
C LEU A 111 5.40 -21.33 5.23
N THR A 112 5.87 -21.67 4.04
CA THR A 112 6.79 -20.84 3.24
C THR A 112 6.04 -20.19 2.09
N HIS A 113 6.56 -19.05 1.62
CA HIS A 113 6.02 -18.31 0.46
C HIS A 113 4.64 -17.65 0.67
N ALA A 114 4.06 -17.73 1.86
CA ALA A 114 2.96 -16.85 2.22
C ALA A 114 3.44 -15.41 2.43
N GLY A 115 2.58 -14.44 2.13
CA GLY A 115 2.87 -13.03 2.27
C GLY A 115 1.62 -12.19 2.09
N GLY A 116 1.81 -10.89 2.00
CA GLY A 116 0.72 -9.93 1.82
C GLY A 116 0.98 -8.65 2.59
N GLY A 117 -0.07 -7.87 2.77
CA GLY A 117 0.03 -6.55 3.37
C GLY A 117 -1.25 -5.76 3.20
N TRP A 118 -1.19 -4.49 3.55
CA TRP A 118 -2.25 -3.56 3.20
C TRP A 118 -2.20 -3.21 1.71
N PHE A 119 -3.34 -3.28 1.03
CA PHE A 119 -3.50 -2.86 -0.36
C PHE A 119 -4.48 -1.70 -0.44
N CYS A 120 -3.96 -0.53 -0.85
CA CYS A 120 -4.74 0.70 -0.95
C CYS A 120 -5.94 0.58 -1.91
N ASP A 121 -5.76 -0.09 -3.05
CA ASP A 121 -6.81 -0.23 -4.07
C ASP A 121 -8.02 -1.04 -3.58
N LEU A 122 -7.78 -2.07 -2.77
CA LEU A 122 -8.83 -2.88 -2.17
C LEU A 122 -9.41 -2.23 -0.90
N ASN A 123 -8.69 -1.30 -0.27
CA ASN A 123 -8.94 -0.86 1.10
C ASN A 123 -9.07 -2.05 2.06
N ARG A 124 -8.17 -3.03 1.92
CA ARG A 124 -8.15 -4.29 2.68
C ARG A 124 -6.72 -4.72 2.96
N VAL A 125 -6.56 -5.66 3.90
CA VAL A 125 -5.35 -6.46 4.03
C VAL A 125 -5.50 -7.69 3.14
N GLU A 126 -4.62 -7.85 2.16
CA GLU A 126 -4.57 -9.05 1.34
C GLU A 126 -3.58 -10.03 1.94
N VAL A 127 -3.98 -11.30 2.01
CA VAL A 127 -3.14 -12.41 2.44
C VAL A 127 -3.04 -13.43 1.32
N GLN A 128 -1.84 -13.55 0.77
CA GLN A 128 -1.52 -14.47 -0.31
C GLN A 128 -0.85 -15.74 0.25
N TYR A 129 -1.30 -16.91 -0.21
CA TYR A 129 -0.73 -18.18 0.24
C TYR A 129 -0.78 -19.30 -0.82
N PRO A 130 0.17 -20.26 -0.78
CA PRO A 130 0.27 -21.32 -1.78
C PRO A 130 -0.74 -22.45 -1.53
N SER A 131 -1.87 -22.44 -2.23
CA SER A 131 -3.02 -23.33 -1.98
C SER A 131 -2.77 -24.82 -2.24
N ASN A 132 -1.67 -25.16 -2.92
CA ASN A 132 -1.28 -26.53 -3.25
C ASN A 132 -0.24 -27.12 -2.28
N THR A 133 -0.11 -26.56 -1.08
CA THR A 133 0.76 -27.07 -0.02
C THR A 133 -0.09 -27.56 1.15
N GLY A 134 0.25 -28.71 1.76
CA GLY A 134 -0.52 -29.24 2.90
C GLY A 134 -0.53 -28.33 4.15
N GLN A 135 0.28 -27.28 4.16
CA GLN A 135 0.35 -26.27 5.22
C GLN A 135 -0.57 -25.06 4.97
N ALA A 136 -1.04 -24.87 3.74
CA ALA A 136 -1.90 -23.74 3.38
C ALA A 136 -3.33 -23.89 3.89
N GLU A 137 -3.83 -25.11 4.06
CA GLU A 137 -5.19 -25.35 4.58
C GLU A 137 -5.36 -24.81 6.00
N ALA A 138 -4.36 -25.02 6.88
CA ALA A 138 -4.38 -24.51 8.26
C ALA A 138 -4.40 -22.98 8.30
N TRP A 139 -3.63 -22.33 7.42
CA TRP A 139 -3.60 -20.87 7.31
C TRP A 139 -4.90 -20.30 6.74
N ALA A 140 -5.44 -20.91 5.68
CA ALA A 140 -6.72 -20.54 5.08
C ALA A 140 -7.86 -20.64 6.11
N ALA A 141 -7.91 -21.75 6.87
CA ALA A 141 -8.88 -21.94 7.93
C ALA A 141 -8.73 -20.92 9.06
N ALA A 142 -7.49 -20.60 9.46
CA ALA A 142 -7.23 -19.59 10.49
C ALA A 142 -7.70 -18.19 10.06
N ILE A 143 -7.42 -17.78 8.82
CA ILE A 143 -7.89 -16.50 8.27
C ILE A 143 -9.41 -16.48 8.17
N GLN A 144 -10.01 -17.55 7.66
CA GLN A 144 -11.46 -17.65 7.54
C GLN A 144 -12.14 -17.59 8.92
N ALA A 145 -11.52 -18.16 9.95
CA ALA A 145 -12.03 -18.12 11.31
C ALA A 145 -11.95 -16.72 11.97
N LEU A 146 -11.13 -15.80 11.45
CA LEU A 146 -11.14 -14.41 11.91
C LEU A 146 -12.44 -13.70 11.56
N ASP A 147 -13.11 -14.12 10.48
CA ASP A 147 -14.36 -13.51 9.97
C ASP A 147 -14.28 -11.97 9.90
N ASP A 148 -13.10 -11.46 9.55
CA ASP A 148 -12.78 -10.05 9.53
C ASP A 148 -12.89 -9.52 8.11
N ASP A 149 -13.91 -8.70 7.87
CA ASP A 149 -14.23 -8.16 6.55
C ASP A 149 -13.13 -7.23 5.98
N ARG A 150 -12.13 -6.87 6.79
CA ARG A 150 -10.92 -6.14 6.39
C ARG A 150 -9.89 -7.02 5.69
N ILE A 151 -10.04 -8.34 5.72
CA ILE A 151 -9.07 -9.30 5.19
C ILE A 151 -9.59 -9.94 3.90
N VAL A 152 -8.76 -9.99 2.86
CA VAL A 152 -9.00 -10.75 1.63
C VAL A 152 -7.96 -11.85 1.52
N ALA A 153 -8.41 -13.08 1.32
CA ALA A 153 -7.57 -14.26 1.19
C ALA A 153 -7.40 -14.63 -0.28
N GLU A 154 -6.18 -14.58 -0.80
CA GLU A 154 -5.85 -14.82 -2.20
C GLU A 154 -4.98 -16.08 -2.36
N PRO A 155 -5.58 -17.26 -2.56
CA PRO A 155 -4.84 -18.48 -2.82
C PRO A 155 -4.18 -18.45 -4.20
N TYR A 156 -2.91 -18.89 -4.30
CA TYR A 156 -2.23 -19.05 -5.58
C TYR A 156 -1.59 -20.43 -5.73
N LEU A 157 -1.40 -20.87 -6.98
CA LEU A 157 -0.69 -22.11 -7.28
C LEU A 157 0.82 -21.88 -7.26
N TYR A 158 1.51 -22.48 -6.29
CA TYR A 158 2.97 -22.41 -6.24
C TYR A 158 3.58 -23.48 -7.16
N THR A 159 4.35 -23.03 -8.15
CA THR A 159 5.15 -23.91 -9.01
C THR A 159 6.63 -23.77 -8.62
N PRO A 160 7.25 -24.77 -7.96
CA PRO A 160 8.66 -24.71 -7.63
C PRO A 160 9.49 -24.57 -8.92
N ARG A 161 10.41 -23.60 -8.98
CA ARG A 161 11.36 -23.57 -10.08
C ARG A 161 12.20 -24.85 -10.05
N PRO A 162 12.38 -25.55 -11.18
CA PRO A 162 13.27 -26.71 -11.22
C PRO A 162 14.65 -26.24 -10.77
N ARG A 163 15.19 -26.84 -9.70
CA ARG A 163 16.58 -26.62 -9.29
C ARG A 163 17.44 -26.90 -10.51
N ARG A 164 18.14 -25.88 -11.04
CA ARG A 164 19.19 -26.11 -12.04
C ARG A 164 20.12 -27.15 -11.44
N ARG A 165 20.12 -28.38 -12.00
CA ARG A 165 21.12 -29.39 -11.66
C ARG A 165 22.48 -28.72 -11.87
N GLY A 166 23.25 -28.55 -10.80
CA GLY A 166 24.64 -28.11 -10.91
C GLY A 166 25.36 -29.01 -11.90
N ARG A 167 26.15 -28.41 -12.80
CA ARG A 167 27.07 -29.20 -13.61
C ARG A 167 28.01 -29.94 -12.65
N PRO A 168 28.24 -31.24 -12.82
CA PRO A 168 29.34 -31.90 -12.14
C PRO A 168 30.64 -31.22 -12.57
N ASN A 169 31.49 -30.91 -11.59
CA ASN A 169 32.88 -30.48 -11.79
C ASN A 169 33.68 -31.57 -12.49
#